data_AF-A0A9V1F4D7-F1
#
_entry.id   AF-A0A9V1F4D7-F1
#
_cell.length_a   1.000
_cell.length_b   1.000
_cell.length_c   1.000
_cell.angle_alpha   90.00
_cell.angle_beta   90.00
_cell.angle_gamma   90.00
#
_symmetry.space_group_name_H-M   'P 1'
#
loop_
_entity.id
_entity.type
_entity.pdbx_description
1 polymer ?
#
loop_
_entity_poly.entity_id
_entity_poly.type
_entity_poly.pdbx_seq_one_letter_code
_entity_poly.pdbx_strand_id
1 'polypeptide(L)'
;MGRRPARCYRYCKNKPYPKSRFCRGVPDAKIRIFDLGRKKAKVDEFPLCGHMVSDEYEQLSSEALEAARICANKYMVKSCGKDGFHIRVRLHPFHVIRINKMLSCAGADRYAGCLWKAPGHSGQGPHWPSHHVHPYQVAEQGACD
;
A
#
# COMPACT_ATOMS: atom_id res chain seq x y z
N MET A 1 -2.54 -4.47 19.59
CA MET A 1 -3.83 -4.33 18.88
C MET A 1 -3.63 -4.73 17.44
N GLY A 2 -4.46 -5.62 16.92
CA GLY A 2 -4.47 -5.96 15.50
C GLY A 2 -4.83 -4.76 14.63
N ARG A 3 -4.48 -4.85 13.34
CA ARG A 3 -4.89 -3.86 12.34
C ARG A 3 -6.39 -3.91 12.12
N ARG A 4 -6.98 -2.74 11.83
CA ARG A 4 -8.36 -2.70 11.34
C ARG A 4 -8.44 -3.38 9.97
N PRO A 5 -9.53 -4.09 9.68
CA PRO A 5 -9.72 -4.74 8.38
C PRO A 5 -9.74 -3.69 7.26
N ALA A 6 -9.19 -4.05 6.10
CA ALA A 6 -9.02 -3.14 4.96
C ALA A 6 -10.36 -2.57 4.43
N ARG A 7 -11.49 -3.24 4.69
CA ARG A 7 -12.84 -2.75 4.36
C ARG A 7 -13.13 -1.36 4.92
N CYS A 8 -12.51 -0.97 6.04
CA CYS A 8 -12.68 0.37 6.63
C CYS A 8 -12.04 1.48 5.79
N TYR A 9 -11.07 1.15 4.94
CA TYR A 9 -10.26 2.09 4.19
C TYR A 9 -10.32 1.87 2.67
N ARG A 10 -11.15 0.95 2.18
CA ARG A 10 -11.24 0.61 0.75
C ARG A 10 -11.53 1.83 -0.14
N TYR A 11 -12.41 2.71 0.31
CA TYR A 11 -12.85 3.86 -0.47
C TYR A 11 -12.07 5.14 -0.13
N CYS A 12 -11.63 5.85 -1.15
CA CYS A 12 -10.98 7.16 -1.07
C CYS A 12 -11.97 8.26 -0.67
N LYS A 13 -12.34 8.36 0.60
CA LYS A 13 -13.32 9.35 1.11
C LYS A 13 -12.71 10.70 1.48
N ASN A 14 -11.43 10.69 1.85
CA ASN A 14 -10.75 11.85 2.43
C ASN A 14 -9.76 12.46 1.46
N LYS A 15 -9.48 13.76 1.63
CA LYS A 15 -8.40 14.45 0.91
C LYS A 15 -7.06 13.73 1.13
N PRO A 16 -6.15 13.74 0.14
CA PRO A 16 -4.82 13.13 0.28
C PRO A 16 -4.07 13.67 1.50
N TYR A 17 -3.53 12.76 2.33
CA TYR A 17 -2.81 13.11 3.55
C TYR A 17 -1.39 12.50 3.52
N PRO A 18 -0.42 13.18 2.88
CA PRO A 18 0.93 12.65 2.73
C PRO A 18 1.76 12.81 4.00
N LYS A 19 2.78 11.96 4.14
CA LYS A 19 3.85 12.15 5.13
C LYS A 19 4.50 13.52 4.90
N SER A 20 4.37 14.42 5.86
CA SER A 20 4.75 15.84 5.74
C SER A 20 5.14 16.40 7.11
N ARG A 21 5.60 17.65 7.17
CA ARG A 21 6.00 18.32 8.43
C ARG A 21 4.86 18.39 9.46
N PHE A 22 3.61 18.41 8.99
CA PHE A 22 2.39 18.40 9.79
C PHE A 22 1.98 16.99 10.24
N CYS A 23 2.44 15.95 9.54
CA CYS A 23 2.10 14.54 9.76
C CYS A 23 3.31 13.79 10.30
N ARG A 24 3.58 13.95 11.60
CA ARG A 24 4.72 13.31 12.28
C ARG A 24 4.33 11.92 12.81
N GLY A 25 5.31 11.03 12.96
CA GLY A 25 5.09 9.67 13.52
C GLY A 25 4.46 8.67 12.55
N VAL A 26 4.51 8.93 11.25
CA VAL A 26 4.04 8.00 10.21
C VAL A 26 5.08 6.89 10.03
N PRO A 27 4.72 5.61 10.22
CA PRO A 27 5.64 4.51 9.97
C PRO A 27 5.87 4.34 8.48
N ASP A 28 6.99 3.72 8.15
CA ASP A 28 7.37 3.51 6.76
C ASP A 28 6.51 2.45 6.08
N ALA A 29 6.39 2.55 4.76
CA ALA A 29 5.58 1.64 3.96
C ALA A 29 6.17 0.21 4.01
N LYS A 30 5.29 -0.79 3.99
CA LYS A 30 5.72 -2.19 4.03
C LYS A 30 6.47 -2.58 2.75
N ILE A 31 6.00 -2.10 1.59
CA ILE A 31 6.71 -2.22 0.32
C ILE A 31 7.96 -1.34 0.33
N ARG A 32 9.12 -1.96 0.14
CA ARG A 32 10.42 -1.27 0.08
C ARG A 32 11.12 -1.41 -1.27
N ILE A 33 10.75 -2.43 -2.03
CA ILE A 33 11.38 -2.78 -3.31
C ILE A 33 10.28 -2.72 -4.37
N PHE A 34 10.43 -1.84 -5.35
CA PHE A 34 9.45 -1.64 -6.41
C PHE A 34 9.81 -2.42 -7.69
N ASP A 35 11.11 -2.57 -7.97
CA ASP A 35 11.61 -3.31 -9.13
C ASP A 35 12.18 -4.67 -8.73
N LEU A 36 11.92 -5.69 -9.55
CA LEU A 36 12.32 -7.07 -9.37
C LEU A 36 12.83 -7.68 -10.68
N GLY A 37 13.46 -8.84 -10.54
CA GLY A 37 14.09 -9.53 -11.66
C GLY A 37 15.29 -8.77 -12.21
N ARG A 38 15.49 -8.85 -13.52
CA ARG A 38 16.69 -8.35 -14.19
C ARG A 38 16.57 -6.87 -14.58
N LYS A 39 16.80 -5.98 -13.60
CA LYS A 39 16.68 -4.50 -13.77
C LYS A 39 17.65 -3.87 -14.78
N LYS A 40 18.72 -4.58 -15.12
CA LYS A 40 19.78 -4.11 -16.03
C LYS A 40 19.60 -4.61 -17.48
N ALA A 41 18.54 -5.38 -17.76
CA ALA A 41 18.27 -5.84 -19.12
C ALA A 41 17.95 -4.65 -20.03
N LYS A 42 18.31 -4.78 -21.31
CA LYS A 42 17.96 -3.78 -22.33
C LYS A 42 16.50 -3.94 -22.76
N VAL A 43 15.96 -2.88 -23.36
CA VAL A 43 14.56 -2.84 -23.83
C VAL A 43 14.28 -3.92 -24.89
N ASP A 44 15.28 -4.25 -25.70
CA ASP A 44 15.15 -5.25 -26.77
C ASP A 44 15.09 -6.70 -26.24
N GLU A 45 15.51 -6.92 -24.99
CA GLU A 45 15.54 -8.27 -24.41
C GLU A 45 14.13 -8.73 -24.05
N PHE A 46 13.27 -7.86 -23.49
CA PHE A 46 11.91 -8.22 -23.06
C PHE A 46 10.82 -7.57 -23.95
N PRO A 47 10.35 -8.23 -25.02
CA PRO A 47 9.37 -7.65 -25.95
C PRO A 47 7.93 -7.69 -25.41
N LEU A 48 7.59 -8.64 -24.53
CA LEU A 48 6.24 -8.80 -24.01
C LEU A 48 6.04 -7.93 -22.77
N CYS A 49 4.92 -7.20 -22.70
CA CYS A 49 4.58 -6.38 -21.54
C CYS A 49 3.15 -6.64 -21.05
N GLY A 50 3.03 -7.16 -19.83
CA GLY A 50 1.77 -7.37 -19.12
C GLY A 50 1.54 -6.30 -18.06
N HIS A 51 0.30 -5.84 -17.95
CA HIS A 51 -0.11 -4.83 -16.98
C HIS A 51 -1.26 -5.34 -16.11
N MET A 52 -1.10 -5.23 -14.79
CA MET A 52 -2.20 -5.39 -13.85
C MET A 52 -2.85 -4.02 -13.64
N VAL A 53 -4.14 -3.91 -13.95
CA VAL A 53 -4.88 -2.65 -13.94
C VAL A 53 -6.07 -2.75 -12.99
N SER A 54 -6.24 -1.74 -12.15
CA SER A 54 -7.42 -1.64 -11.27
C SER A 54 -8.60 -1.03 -12.02
N ASP A 55 -9.76 -1.68 -11.96
CA ASP A 55 -11.00 -1.19 -12.60
C ASP A 55 -11.83 -0.29 -11.67
N GLU A 56 -11.57 -0.34 -10.36
CA GLU A 56 -12.26 0.47 -9.35
C GLU A 56 -11.39 1.59 -8.79
N TYR A 57 -12.05 2.68 -8.36
CA TYR A 57 -11.39 3.74 -7.59
C TYR A 57 -11.30 3.35 -6.11
N GLU A 58 -10.14 2.81 -5.73
CA GLU A 58 -9.94 2.28 -4.39
C GLU A 58 -8.58 2.67 -3.78
N GLN A 59 -8.48 2.47 -2.48
CA GLN A 59 -7.27 2.71 -1.73
C GLN A 59 -6.57 1.39 -1.40
N LEU A 60 -5.45 1.13 -2.07
CA LEU A 60 -4.62 -0.05 -1.83
C LEU A 60 -3.64 0.19 -0.67
N SER A 61 -3.58 -0.76 0.25
CA SER A 61 -2.66 -0.67 1.38
C SER A 61 -1.23 -1.09 0.99
N SER A 62 -0.22 -0.59 1.71
CA SER A 62 1.17 -0.95 1.43
C SER A 62 1.47 -2.45 1.61
N GLU A 63 0.64 -3.16 2.37
CA GLU A 63 0.74 -4.60 2.58
C GLU A 63 0.15 -5.38 1.43
N ALA A 64 -0.98 -4.92 0.88
CA ALA A 64 -1.60 -5.55 -0.26
C ALA A 64 -0.64 -5.50 -1.45
N LEU A 65 0.00 -4.35 -1.67
CA LEU A 65 1.03 -4.20 -2.70
C LEU A 65 2.24 -5.11 -2.45
N GLU A 66 2.74 -5.20 -1.22
CA GLU A 66 3.87 -6.11 -0.92
C GLU A 66 3.48 -7.59 -1.06
N ALA A 67 2.26 -7.96 -0.69
CA ALA A 67 1.77 -9.33 -0.84
C ALA A 67 1.59 -9.71 -2.31
N ALA A 68 0.99 -8.82 -3.12
CA ALA A 68 0.85 -9.00 -4.57
C ALA A 68 2.24 -9.17 -5.21
N ARG A 69 3.17 -8.28 -4.87
CA ARG A 69 4.56 -8.32 -5.33
C ARG A 69 5.26 -9.65 -5.00
N ILE A 70 5.15 -10.13 -3.76
CA ILE A 70 5.76 -11.42 -3.35
C ILE A 70 5.12 -12.58 -4.12
N CYS A 71 3.80 -12.56 -4.30
CA CYS A 71 3.07 -13.58 -5.04
C CYS A 71 3.53 -13.64 -6.51
N ALA A 72 3.55 -12.50 -7.19
CA ALA A 72 4.01 -12.38 -8.58
C ALA A 72 5.46 -12.87 -8.72
N ASN A 73 6.36 -12.41 -7.84
CA ASN A 73 7.76 -12.85 -7.86
C ASN A 73 7.91 -14.36 -7.66
N LYS A 74 7.17 -14.97 -6.73
CA LYS A 74 7.24 -16.41 -6.47
C LYS A 74 6.78 -17.20 -7.69
N TYR A 75 5.74 -16.75 -8.37
CA TYR A 75 5.22 -17.40 -9.57
C TYR A 75 6.19 -17.27 -10.76
N MET A 76 6.73 -16.07 -10.99
CA MET A 76 7.64 -15.83 -12.11
C MET A 76 8.98 -16.53 -11.94
N VAL A 77 9.55 -16.55 -10.72
CA VAL A 77 10.78 -17.29 -10.43
C VAL A 77 10.60 -18.79 -10.67
N LYS A 78 9.41 -19.35 -10.40
CA LYS A 78 9.11 -20.76 -10.64
C LYS A 78 8.96 -21.07 -12.14
N SER A 79 8.39 -20.15 -12.92
CA SER A 79 8.01 -20.40 -14.30
C SER A 79 9.11 -20.06 -15.30
N CYS A 80 9.74 -18.88 -15.16
CA CYS A 80 10.69 -18.33 -16.14
C CYS A 80 12.13 -18.19 -15.58
N GLY A 81 12.35 -18.53 -14.30
CA GLY A 81 13.63 -18.30 -13.62
C GLY A 81 13.84 -16.84 -13.23
N LYS A 82 14.90 -16.55 -12.46
CA LYS A 82 15.15 -15.20 -11.90
C LYS A 82 15.55 -14.15 -12.96
N ASP A 83 16.09 -14.60 -14.08
CA ASP A 83 16.68 -13.72 -15.10
C ASP A 83 15.76 -13.48 -16.31
N GLY A 84 14.64 -14.22 -16.42
CA GLY A 84 13.71 -14.15 -17.55
C GLY A 84 12.53 -13.18 -17.37
N PHE A 85 12.58 -12.29 -16.37
CA PHE A 85 11.53 -11.28 -16.21
C PHE A 85 12.03 -9.99 -15.56
N HIS A 86 11.30 -8.90 -15.81
CA HIS A 86 11.40 -7.64 -15.10
C HIS A 86 10.01 -7.20 -14.62
N ILE A 87 9.82 -7.12 -13.30
CA ILE A 87 8.57 -6.61 -12.72
C ILE A 87 8.83 -5.28 -12.03
N ARG A 88 7.93 -4.33 -12.26
CA ARG A 88 7.89 -3.04 -11.59
C ARG A 88 6.50 -2.76 -11.02
N VAL A 89 6.46 -2.48 -9.72
CA VAL A 89 5.29 -1.91 -9.05
C VAL A 89 5.29 -0.41 -9.30
N ARG A 90 4.26 0.10 -9.97
CA ARG A 90 4.16 1.53 -10.34
C ARG A 90 3.54 2.38 -9.22
N LEU A 91 2.80 1.75 -8.30
CA LEU A 91 2.10 2.42 -7.21
C LEU A 91 3.02 2.68 -6.01
N HIS A 92 3.12 3.94 -5.58
CA HIS A 92 3.83 4.35 -4.36
C HIS A 92 2.87 4.85 -3.25
N PRO A 93 2.79 4.16 -2.09
CA PRO A 93 1.80 4.49 -1.06
C PRO A 93 2.15 5.80 -0.31
N PHE A 94 1.65 6.93 -0.81
CA PHE A 94 1.88 8.24 -0.20
C PHE A 94 0.82 8.64 0.84
N HIS A 95 -0.42 8.19 0.66
CA HIS A 95 -1.53 8.57 1.53
C HIS A 95 -1.44 7.85 2.87
N VAL A 96 -1.59 8.59 3.96
CA VAL A 96 -1.52 8.03 5.31
C VAL A 96 -2.91 7.87 5.90
N ILE A 97 -3.27 6.63 6.21
CA ILE A 97 -4.52 6.31 6.90
C ILE A 97 -4.43 6.69 8.38
N ARG A 98 -5.51 7.26 8.92
CA ARG A 98 -5.64 7.61 10.34
C ARG A 98 -6.62 6.70 11.05
N ILE A 99 -6.28 6.32 12.27
CA ILE A 99 -7.13 5.49 13.14
C ILE A 99 -7.32 6.23 14.47
N ASN A 100 -8.57 6.57 14.80
CA ASN A 100 -8.88 6.95 16.18
C ASN A 100 -8.96 5.68 17.03
N LYS A 101 -7.97 5.51 17.91
CA LYS A 101 -7.81 4.31 18.73
C LYS A 101 -8.65 4.46 19.99
N MET A 102 -9.69 3.63 20.11
CA MET A 102 -10.48 3.53 21.33
C MET A 102 -9.82 2.52 22.27
N LEU A 103 -9.84 2.80 23.57
CA LEU A 103 -9.49 1.81 24.58
C LEU A 103 -10.64 0.79 24.66
N SER A 104 -10.31 -0.50 24.71
CA SER A 104 -11.29 -1.59 24.79
C SER A 104 -11.24 -2.33 26.13
N CYS A 105 -10.64 -1.71 27.15
CA CYS A 105 -10.55 -2.29 28.49
C CYS A 105 -11.84 -2.02 29.29
N ALA A 106 -12.12 -2.83 30.32
CA ALA A 106 -13.22 -2.59 31.25
C ALA A 106 -13.08 -1.18 31.88
N GLY A 107 -14.17 -0.39 31.90
CA GLY A 107 -14.15 1.01 32.35
C GLY A 107 -13.64 2.03 31.32
N ALA A 108 -13.54 1.66 30.04
CA ALA A 108 -13.20 2.59 28.95
C ALA A 108 -14.27 3.65 28.67
N ASP A 109 -15.51 3.44 29.15
CA ASP A 109 -16.60 4.43 29.13
C ASP A 109 -16.23 5.69 29.92
N ARG A 110 -15.48 5.55 31.01
CA ARG A 110 -15.01 6.68 31.83
C ARG A 110 -13.93 7.52 31.15
N TYR A 111 -13.29 7.00 30.10
CA TYR A 111 -12.27 7.70 29.31
C TYR A 111 -12.82 8.21 27.96
N ALA A 112 -14.14 8.45 27.87
CA ALA A 112 -14.88 8.87 26.68
C ALA A 112 -14.49 10.24 26.04
N GLY A 113 -13.34 10.82 26.41
CA GLY A 113 -12.79 12.00 25.71
C GLY A 113 -12.36 11.72 24.27
N CYS A 114 -12.32 10.46 23.82
CA CYS A 114 -11.85 10.05 22.50
C CYS A 114 -12.77 10.47 21.34
N LEU A 115 -14.07 10.66 21.59
CA LEU A 115 -15.04 11.04 20.55
C LEU A 115 -15.09 12.57 20.33
N TRP A 116 -15.02 13.33 21.42
CA TRP A 116 -15.15 14.79 21.43
C TRP A 116 -13.92 15.55 20.91
N LYS A 117 -12.73 14.91 20.92
CA LYS A 117 -11.44 15.51 20.56
C LYS A 117 -10.99 15.18 19.12
N ALA A 118 -11.92 15.03 18.18
CA ALA A 118 -11.65 14.46 16.86
C ALA A 118 -11.22 15.50 15.81
N PRO A 119 -9.94 15.92 15.84
CA PRO A 119 -9.09 15.69 14.69
C PRO A 119 -8.09 14.59 15.07
N GLY A 120 -8.17 13.43 14.39
CA GLY A 120 -7.38 12.23 14.71
C GLY A 120 -5.96 12.58 15.13
N HIS A 121 -5.74 12.59 16.45
CA HIS A 121 -4.53 13.13 17.04
C HIS A 121 -3.34 12.33 16.51
N SER A 122 -2.32 13.03 16.04
CA SER A 122 -1.01 12.50 15.63
C SER A 122 -0.21 11.86 16.78
N GLY A 123 -0.84 11.65 17.94
CA GLY A 123 -0.29 10.95 19.08
C GLY A 123 -0.88 9.54 19.18
N GLN A 124 -0.05 8.54 18.89
CA GLN A 124 -0.16 7.16 19.40
C GLN A 124 -1.14 6.17 18.70
N GLY A 125 -1.47 6.38 17.43
CA GLY A 125 -2.10 5.37 16.58
C GLY A 125 -1.18 4.94 15.41
N PRO A 126 -1.15 3.66 15.00
CA PRO A 126 -0.37 3.26 13.84
C PRO A 126 -1.00 3.86 12.58
N HIS A 127 -0.34 4.89 12.07
CA HIS A 127 -0.56 5.42 10.74
C HIS A 127 -0.14 4.35 9.73
N TRP A 128 -0.83 4.21 8.60
CA TRP A 128 -0.42 3.22 7.60
C TRP A 128 -0.39 3.84 6.22
N PRO A 129 0.74 3.73 5.49
CA PRO A 129 0.83 4.19 4.11
C PRO A 129 -0.10 3.39 3.20
N SER A 130 -0.74 4.07 2.27
CA SER A 130 -1.66 3.53 1.28
C SER A 130 -1.64 4.40 0.03
N HIS A 131 -2.04 3.83 -1.10
CA HIS A 131 -2.12 4.50 -2.38
C HIS A 131 -3.58 4.74 -2.76
N HIS A 132 -3.90 5.91 -3.32
CA HIS A 132 -5.19 6.14 -3.98
C HIS A 132 -5.06 5.71 -5.43
N VAL A 133 -5.68 4.61 -5.80
CA VAL A 133 -5.59 4.07 -7.16
C VAL A 133 -6.73 4.65 -7.98
N HIS A 134 -6.39 5.33 -9.07
CA HIS A 134 -7.36 5.78 -10.05
C HIS A 134 -7.85 4.61 -10.92
N PRO A 135 -9.10 4.62 -11.40
CA PRO A 135 -9.55 3.62 -12.37
C PRO A 135 -8.61 3.64 -13.57
N TYR A 136 -8.25 2.47 -14.06
CA TYR A 136 -7.28 2.24 -15.14
C TYR A 136 -5.82 2.58 -14.81
N GLN A 137 -5.51 2.87 -13.54
CA GLN A 137 -4.13 3.04 -13.12
C GLN A 137 -3.44 1.68 -13.06
N VAL A 138 -2.33 1.56 -13.77
CA VAL A 138 -1.50 0.34 -13.78
C VAL A 138 -0.86 0.16 -12.40
N ALA A 139 -1.15 -0.96 -11.75
CA ALA A 139 -0.62 -1.34 -10.46
C ALA A 139 0.77 -1.97 -10.58
N GLU A 140 0.91 -2.92 -11.50
CA GLU A 140 2.14 -3.65 -11.78
C GLU A 140 2.36 -3.77 -13.28
N GLN A 141 3.61 -3.68 -13.70
CA GLN A 141 4.06 -3.94 -15.06
C GLN A 141 5.10 -5.06 -15.01
N GLY A 142 4.82 -6.16 -15.69
CA GLY A 142 5.77 -7.26 -15.88
C GLY A 142 6.16 -7.34 -17.34
N ALA A 143 7.47 -7.37 -17.63
CA ALA A 143 8.00 -7.70 -18.93
C ALA A 143 8.66 -9.08 -18.88
N CYS A 144 8.34 -9.95 -19.83
CA CYS A 144 8.79 -11.34 -19.89
C CYS A 144 9.23 -11.69 -21.31
N ASP A 145 10.09 -12.71 -21.42
CA ASP A 145 10.49 -13.33 -22.68
C ASP A 145 9.47 -14.38 -23.14
#